data_AF-A0A8T4SV45-F1
#
_entry.id   AF-A0A8T4SV45-F1
#
_cell.length_a   1.000
_cell.length_b   1.000
_cell.length_c   1.000
_cell.angle_alpha   90.00
_cell.angle_beta   90.00
_cell.angle_gamma   90.00
#
_symmetry.space_group_name_H-M   'P 1'
#
loop_
_entity.id
_entity.type
_entity.pdbx_description
1 polymer ?
#
loop_
_entity_poly.entity_id
_entity_poly.type
_entity_poly.pdbx_seq_one_letter_code
_entity_poly.pdbx_strand_id
1 'polypeptide(L)'
;EKSSLVSIPIKPNEILSFNPASAKMDNVKVNMSYLESYTVNESQHLIMQAFDWAQKTKKEIPEEIKNKKPNYDEFKITTKLGDQTFPPCIKLILAGLKDGKKRAVFILFNFLKSIGYQHEDIEKIILAWNKTNPEPLRDNYIQAQLSWHKRNTQNILPPNCSNPNYYTGIGVCKPDMLCPKIKNPVSYSIRKSMFNQNQGRKKRTYKKNED
;
A
#
# COMPACT_ATOMS: atom_id res chain seq x y z
N GLU A 1 -11.67 26.92 15.02
CA GLU A 1 -12.15 28.18 14.41
C GLU A 1 -11.27 28.58 13.24
N LYS A 2 -11.83 29.23 12.22
CA LYS A 2 -11.05 29.86 11.15
C LYS A 2 -10.64 31.24 11.64
N SER A 3 -9.34 31.50 11.78
CA SER A 3 -8.80 32.72 12.38
C SER A 3 -8.83 33.96 11.45
N SER A 4 -9.12 33.78 10.16
CA SER A 4 -9.18 34.86 9.15
C SER A 4 -7.91 35.72 9.04
N LEU A 5 -6.76 35.19 9.49
CA LEU A 5 -5.45 35.82 9.35
C LEU A 5 -4.76 35.35 8.06
N VAL A 6 -3.96 36.22 7.44
CA VAL A 6 -3.18 35.92 6.25
C VAL A 6 -1.69 35.82 6.55
N SER A 7 -0.95 35.09 5.71
CA SER A 7 0.51 35.02 5.82
C SER A 7 1.13 36.32 5.31
N ILE A 8 1.84 37.04 6.17
CA ILE A 8 2.56 38.26 5.82
C ILE A 8 4.05 37.98 5.89
N PRO A 9 4.83 38.36 4.88
CA PRO A 9 6.28 38.24 4.96
C PRO A 9 6.81 39.31 5.94
N ILE A 10 7.71 38.92 6.84
CA ILE A 10 8.33 39.79 7.86
C ILE A 10 9.85 39.68 7.81
N LYS A 11 10.55 40.75 8.21
CA LYS A 11 12.02 40.72 8.28
C LYS A 11 12.49 39.89 9.48
N PRO A 12 13.66 39.22 9.42
CA PRO A 12 14.16 38.41 10.54
C PRO A 12 14.26 39.16 11.88
N ASN A 13 14.59 40.45 11.83
CA ASN A 13 14.74 41.29 13.03
C ASN A 13 13.38 41.68 13.66
N GLU A 14 12.28 41.54 12.92
CA GLU A 14 10.93 41.91 13.35
C GLU A 14 10.13 40.71 13.87
N ILE A 15 10.71 39.50 13.87
CA ILE A 15 10.06 38.26 14.31
C ILE A 15 9.57 38.38 15.76
N LEU A 16 10.39 38.92 16.66
CA LEU A 16 10.05 39.05 18.08
C LEU A 16 8.97 40.12 18.34
N SER A 17 8.87 41.11 17.46
CA SER A 17 7.85 42.18 17.52
C SER A 17 6.57 41.85 16.76
N PHE A 18 6.45 40.64 16.21
CA PHE A 18 5.29 40.25 15.43
C PHE A 18 4.01 40.20 16.29
N ASN A 19 2.98 40.91 15.85
CA ASN A 19 1.66 40.88 16.47
C ASN A 19 0.63 40.27 15.50
N PRO A 20 -0.08 39.19 15.89
CA PRO A 20 -1.11 38.57 15.04
C PRO A 20 -2.19 39.54 14.50
N ALA A 21 -2.44 40.67 15.17
CA ALA A 21 -3.37 41.69 14.68
C ALA A 21 -2.91 42.37 13.37
N SER A 22 -1.61 42.39 13.08
CA SER A 22 -1.09 42.90 11.81
C SER A 22 -1.41 41.96 10.63
N ALA A 23 -1.66 40.67 10.90
CA ALA A 23 -2.02 39.64 9.93
C ALA A 23 -3.49 39.66 9.50
N LYS A 24 -4.28 40.66 9.90
CA LYS A 24 -5.65 40.86 9.40
C LYS A 24 -5.60 41.35 7.95
N MET A 25 -6.52 40.87 7.12
CA MET A 25 -6.59 41.21 5.69
C MET A 25 -6.55 42.72 5.42
N ASP A 26 -7.26 43.51 6.22
CA ASP A 26 -7.35 44.98 6.06
C ASP A 26 -6.05 45.72 6.40
N ASN A 27 -5.15 45.08 7.17
CA ASN A 27 -3.91 45.69 7.67
C ASN A 27 -2.69 45.36 6.79
N VAL A 28 -2.81 44.44 5.84
CA VAL A 28 -1.68 43.91 5.07
C VAL A 28 -1.20 44.93 4.04
N LYS A 29 0.10 45.23 4.07
CA LYS A 29 0.77 46.05 3.04
C LYS A 29 1.89 45.24 2.39
N VAL A 30 1.89 45.17 1.06
CA VAL A 30 2.91 44.43 0.30
C VAL A 30 4.05 45.37 -0.08
N ASN A 31 4.93 45.62 0.88
CA ASN A 31 6.02 46.60 0.72
C ASN A 31 7.42 45.96 0.64
N MET A 32 7.52 44.64 0.72
CA MET A 32 8.79 43.94 0.63
C MET A 32 9.03 43.46 -0.79
N SER A 33 10.20 43.77 -1.33
CA SER A 33 10.62 43.22 -2.61
C SER A 33 10.93 41.73 -2.47
N TYR A 34 10.71 40.98 -3.54
CA TYR A 34 11.03 39.56 -3.60
C TYR A 34 12.41 39.40 -4.28
N LEU A 35 13.36 38.76 -3.58
CA LEU A 35 14.72 38.49 -4.06
C LEU A 35 15.55 39.75 -4.43
N GLU A 36 15.80 40.62 -3.45
CA GLU A 36 16.66 41.82 -3.65
C GLU A 36 18.14 41.46 -3.91
N SER A 37 18.59 40.32 -3.38
CA SER A 37 19.95 39.80 -3.59
C SER A 37 19.89 38.46 -4.30
N TYR A 38 20.62 38.32 -5.39
CA TYR A 38 20.80 37.07 -6.11
C TYR A 38 22.27 36.88 -6.45
N THR A 39 22.72 35.63 -6.56
CA THR A 39 24.04 35.33 -7.11
C THR A 39 23.91 34.98 -8.58
N VAL A 40 24.73 35.62 -9.42
CA VAL A 40 24.73 35.33 -10.86
C VAL A 40 25.16 33.87 -11.05
N ASN A 41 24.41 33.10 -11.84
CA ASN A 41 24.59 31.66 -12.10
C ASN A 41 24.32 30.71 -10.91
N GLU A 42 23.68 31.15 -9.83
CA GLU A 42 23.30 30.29 -8.69
C GLU A 42 22.50 29.05 -9.13
N SER A 43 21.49 29.27 -9.98
CA SER A 43 20.61 28.22 -10.47
C SER A 43 21.38 27.14 -11.24
N GLN A 44 22.39 27.54 -12.02
CA GLN A 44 23.23 26.60 -12.75
C GLN A 44 24.07 25.76 -11.78
N HIS A 45 24.66 26.38 -10.75
CA HIS A 45 25.42 25.65 -9.73
C HIS A 45 24.54 24.67 -8.95
N LEU A 46 23.34 25.07 -8.55
CA LEU A 46 22.38 24.19 -7.86
C LEU A 46 21.98 22.99 -8.72
N ILE A 47 21.72 23.20 -10.02
CA ILE A 47 21.41 22.12 -10.96
C ILE A 47 22.60 21.17 -11.08
N MET A 48 23.82 21.68 -11.24
CA MET A 48 25.03 20.87 -11.35
C MET A 48 25.26 20.01 -10.08
N GLN A 49 25.11 20.62 -8.90
CA GLN A 49 25.19 19.89 -7.62
C GLN A 49 24.12 18.80 -7.49
N ALA A 50 22.89 19.08 -7.93
CA ALA A 50 21.82 18.10 -7.91
C ALA A 50 22.11 16.91 -8.83
N PHE A 51 22.68 17.16 -10.02
CA PHE A 51 23.13 16.10 -10.94
C PHE A 51 24.25 15.25 -10.34
N ASP A 52 25.26 15.86 -9.74
CA ASP A 52 26.36 15.15 -9.09
C ASP A 52 25.88 14.29 -7.93
N TRP A 53 24.98 14.83 -7.10
CA TRP A 53 24.35 14.08 -6.01
C TRP A 53 23.53 12.91 -6.54
N ALA A 54 22.74 13.11 -7.59
CA ALA A 54 21.95 12.07 -8.21
C ALA A 54 22.83 10.95 -8.79
N GLN A 55 23.99 11.29 -9.37
CA GLN A 55 24.96 10.29 -9.82
C GLN A 55 25.57 9.51 -8.65
N LYS A 56 26.04 10.18 -7.60
CA LYS A 56 26.60 9.52 -6.40
C LYS A 56 25.59 8.63 -5.67
N THR A 57 24.31 9.00 -5.71
CA THR A 57 23.23 8.28 -5.01
C THR A 57 22.64 7.15 -5.85
N LYS A 58 22.94 7.07 -7.16
CA LYS A 58 22.67 5.87 -7.95
C LYS A 58 23.54 4.75 -7.42
N LYS A 59 22.98 3.93 -6.53
CA LYS A 59 23.51 2.58 -6.28
C LYS A 59 23.66 1.92 -7.65
N GLU A 60 24.86 1.49 -7.98
CA GLU A 60 25.13 0.70 -9.17
C GLU A 60 24.36 -0.61 -9.04
N ILE A 61 23.12 -0.60 -9.54
CA ILE A 61 22.38 -1.81 -9.83
C ILE A 61 23.07 -2.37 -11.09
N PRO A 62 23.70 -3.56 -11.05
CA PRO A 62 24.35 -4.16 -12.21
C PRO A 62 23.46 -4.08 -13.44
N GLU A 63 24.01 -3.72 -14.60
CA GLU A 63 23.22 -3.57 -15.84
C GLU A 63 22.44 -4.84 -16.21
N GLU A 64 22.95 -6.00 -15.80
CA GLU A 64 22.28 -7.31 -15.88
C GLU A 64 20.92 -7.36 -15.16
N ILE A 65 20.74 -6.57 -14.10
CA ILE A 65 19.48 -6.46 -13.34
C ILE A 65 18.57 -5.37 -13.94
N LYS A 66 19.13 -4.31 -14.55
CA LYS A 66 18.34 -3.27 -15.24
C LYS A 66 17.69 -3.78 -16.53
N ASN A 67 18.40 -4.64 -17.28
CA ASN A 67 17.95 -5.13 -18.59
C ASN A 67 17.15 -6.44 -18.54
N LYS A 68 17.20 -7.17 -17.42
CA LYS A 68 16.16 -8.16 -17.12
C LYS A 68 14.90 -7.42 -16.71
N LYS A 69 14.08 -6.99 -17.68
CA LYS A 69 12.64 -6.97 -17.42
C LYS A 69 12.33 -8.37 -16.90
N PRO A 70 11.92 -8.55 -15.63
CA PRO A 70 11.51 -9.86 -15.20
C PRO A 70 10.42 -10.24 -16.19
N ASN A 71 10.58 -11.36 -16.89
CA ASN A 71 9.46 -11.95 -17.59
C ASN A 71 8.52 -12.39 -16.47
N TYR A 72 7.75 -11.45 -15.93
CA TYR A 72 6.53 -11.74 -15.24
C TYR A 72 5.64 -12.23 -16.36
N ASP A 73 5.79 -13.50 -16.73
CA ASP A 73 4.61 -14.25 -17.11
C ASP A 73 3.63 -13.92 -15.98
N GLU A 74 2.62 -13.11 -16.29
CA GLU A 74 1.57 -12.78 -15.34
C GLU A 74 1.13 -14.12 -14.81
N PHE A 75 1.52 -14.44 -13.57
CA PHE A 75 1.16 -15.70 -12.94
C PHE A 75 -0.34 -15.60 -12.68
N LYS A 76 -1.11 -15.83 -13.74
CA LYS A 76 -2.56 -15.88 -13.72
C LYS A 76 -2.84 -17.16 -12.96
N ILE A 77 -3.16 -16.99 -11.69
CA ILE A 77 -3.74 -18.05 -10.90
C ILE A 77 -5.06 -18.38 -11.59
N THR A 78 -5.03 -19.41 -12.43
CA THR A 78 -6.20 -19.90 -13.19
C THR A 78 -7.15 -20.67 -12.29
N THR A 79 -6.68 -21.14 -11.13
CA THR A 79 -7.46 -21.93 -10.19
C THR A 79 -7.52 -21.26 -8.84
N LYS A 80 -8.74 -21.02 -8.37
CA LYS A 80 -9.08 -20.55 -7.02
C LYS A 80 -8.27 -21.31 -5.96
N LEU A 81 -7.42 -20.59 -5.21
CA LEU A 81 -6.70 -21.18 -4.08
C LEU A 81 -7.61 -21.32 -2.87
N GLY A 82 -7.64 -22.50 -2.25
CA GLY A 82 -8.47 -22.73 -1.06
C GLY A 82 -7.94 -22.05 0.21
N ASP A 83 -8.83 -21.86 1.17
CA ASP A 83 -8.61 -21.13 2.44
C ASP A 83 -7.43 -21.63 3.27
N GLN A 84 -7.01 -22.89 3.08
CA GLN A 84 -5.84 -23.48 3.75
C GLN A 84 -4.52 -22.77 3.39
N THR A 85 -4.49 -22.15 2.20
CA THR A 85 -3.32 -21.41 1.71
C THR A 85 -3.24 -20.00 2.28
N PHE A 86 -4.28 -19.51 2.97
CA PHE A 86 -4.32 -18.12 3.41
C PHE A 86 -3.26 -17.82 4.48
N PRO A 87 -2.65 -16.63 4.43
CA PRO A 87 -1.72 -16.18 5.45
C PRO A 87 -2.44 -15.90 6.78
N PRO A 88 -1.69 -15.92 7.90
CA PRO A 88 -2.25 -15.68 9.22
C PRO A 88 -2.98 -14.32 9.31
N CYS A 89 -2.46 -13.27 8.67
CA CYS A 89 -3.10 -11.96 8.67
C CYS A 89 -4.49 -11.96 8.00
N ILE A 90 -4.67 -12.67 6.89
CA ILE A 90 -5.97 -12.76 6.20
C ILE A 90 -6.95 -13.61 7.01
N LYS A 91 -6.48 -14.71 7.63
CA LYS A 91 -7.32 -15.53 8.51
C LYS A 91 -7.83 -14.74 9.73
N LEU A 92 -6.95 -13.94 10.34
CA LEU A 92 -7.34 -13.03 11.42
C LEU A 92 -8.31 -11.96 10.94
N ILE A 93 -8.13 -11.44 9.73
CA ILE A 93 -9.09 -10.52 9.16
C ILE A 93 -10.47 -11.19 9.06
N LEU A 94 -10.54 -12.39 8.47
CA LEU A 94 -11.79 -13.13 8.27
C LEU A 94 -12.50 -13.52 9.57
N ALA A 95 -11.76 -13.65 10.69
CA ALA A 95 -12.32 -13.90 12.01
C ALA A 95 -13.07 -12.68 12.59
N GLY A 96 -12.86 -11.49 12.04
CA GLY A 96 -13.51 -10.24 12.43
C GLY A 96 -12.54 -9.21 12.99
N LEU A 97 -12.87 -7.92 12.85
CA LEU A 97 -12.09 -6.78 13.34
C LEU A 97 -12.95 -5.81 14.15
N LYS A 98 -12.38 -5.35 15.27
CA LYS A 98 -12.92 -4.21 16.03
C LYS A 98 -12.70 -2.89 15.29
N ASP A 99 -11.47 -2.63 14.84
CA ASP A 99 -11.07 -1.42 14.10
C ASP A 99 -10.32 -1.77 12.81
N GLY A 100 -10.30 -0.87 11.83
CA GLY A 100 -9.60 -1.07 10.55
C GLY A 100 -10.42 -1.72 9.44
N LYS A 101 -11.73 -1.89 9.62
CA LYS A 101 -12.65 -2.58 8.68
C LYS A 101 -12.56 -2.07 7.24
N LYS A 102 -12.45 -0.75 7.02
CA LYS A 102 -12.30 -0.14 5.68
C LYS A 102 -11.02 -0.61 4.98
N ARG A 103 -9.90 -0.66 5.72
CA ARG A 103 -8.61 -1.18 5.23
C ARG A 103 -8.71 -2.69 4.97
N ALA A 104 -9.40 -3.43 5.83
CA ALA A 104 -9.63 -4.86 5.67
C ALA A 104 -10.44 -5.19 4.41
N VAL A 105 -11.51 -4.45 4.09
CA VAL A 105 -12.27 -4.62 2.83
C VAL A 105 -11.35 -4.49 1.62
N PHE A 106 -10.53 -3.43 1.59
CA PHE A 106 -9.59 -3.21 0.49
C PHE A 106 -8.55 -4.34 0.39
N ILE A 107 -8.00 -4.80 1.52
CA ILE A 107 -7.03 -5.90 1.55
C ILE A 107 -7.68 -7.20 1.06
N LEU A 108 -8.84 -7.57 1.59
CA LEU A 108 -9.57 -8.80 1.24
C LEU A 108 -9.92 -8.82 -0.24
N PHE A 109 -10.45 -7.71 -0.77
CA PHE A 109 -10.86 -7.64 -2.16
C PHE A 109 -9.67 -7.90 -3.09
N ASN A 110 -8.59 -7.12 -2.94
CA ASN A 110 -7.41 -7.25 -3.81
C ASN A 110 -6.73 -8.61 -3.65
N PHE A 111 -6.66 -9.13 -2.41
CA PHE A 111 -6.10 -10.45 -2.15
C PHE A 111 -6.92 -11.57 -2.82
N LEU A 112 -8.23 -11.63 -2.59
CA LEU A 112 -9.12 -12.66 -3.13
C LEU A 112 -9.17 -12.61 -4.66
N LYS A 113 -9.26 -11.42 -5.25
CA LYS A 113 -9.17 -11.22 -6.71
C LYS A 113 -7.84 -11.76 -7.24
N SER A 114 -6.73 -11.44 -6.57
CA SER A 114 -5.39 -11.90 -6.99
C SER A 114 -5.22 -13.42 -6.93
N ILE A 115 -5.92 -14.13 -6.04
CA ILE A 115 -5.87 -15.60 -5.92
C ILE A 115 -6.97 -16.33 -6.71
N GLY A 116 -7.66 -15.64 -7.60
CA GLY A 116 -8.57 -16.24 -8.59
C GLY A 116 -10.04 -16.33 -8.17
N TYR A 117 -10.48 -15.63 -7.12
CA TYR A 117 -11.90 -15.58 -6.76
C TYR A 117 -12.66 -14.65 -7.72
N GLN A 118 -13.87 -15.06 -8.10
CA GLN A 118 -14.76 -14.24 -8.93
C GLN A 118 -15.42 -13.14 -8.10
N HIS A 119 -15.89 -12.08 -8.76
CA HIS A 119 -16.46 -10.91 -8.09
C HIS A 119 -17.66 -11.26 -7.20
N GLU A 120 -18.51 -12.18 -7.65
CA GLU A 120 -19.71 -12.64 -6.95
C GLU A 120 -19.34 -13.43 -5.67
N ASP A 121 -18.28 -14.23 -5.73
CA ASP A 121 -17.76 -14.95 -4.56
C ASP A 121 -17.16 -13.98 -3.54
N ILE A 122 -16.40 -12.99 -4.02
CA ILE A 122 -15.77 -11.97 -3.16
C ILE A 122 -16.85 -11.15 -2.44
N GLU A 123 -17.89 -10.73 -3.15
CA GLU A 123 -19.01 -10.00 -2.57
C GLU A 123 -19.68 -10.81 -1.44
N LYS A 124 -20.00 -12.09 -1.68
CA LYS A 124 -20.58 -12.96 -0.65
C LYS A 124 -19.69 -13.08 0.58
N ILE A 125 -18.38 -13.26 0.38
CA ILE A 125 -17.40 -13.37 1.47
C ILE A 125 -17.34 -12.06 2.28
N ILE A 126 -17.24 -10.91 1.61
CA ILE A 126 -17.12 -9.60 2.28
C ILE A 126 -18.41 -9.26 3.02
N LEU A 127 -19.59 -9.53 2.45
CA LEU A 127 -20.86 -9.30 3.12
C LEU A 127 -21.04 -10.21 4.33
N ALA A 128 -20.68 -11.49 4.23
CA ALA A 128 -20.70 -12.42 5.36
C ALA A 128 -19.74 -11.98 6.47
N TRP A 129 -18.50 -11.64 6.10
CA TRP A 129 -17.49 -11.12 7.01
C TRP A 129 -17.92 -9.80 7.67
N ASN A 130 -18.60 -8.90 6.95
CA ASN A 130 -19.03 -7.63 7.54
C ASN A 130 -20.00 -7.85 8.71
N LYS A 131 -20.85 -8.89 8.62
CA LYS A 131 -21.82 -9.26 9.66
C LYS A 131 -21.19 -9.88 10.90
N THR A 132 -19.98 -10.46 10.79
CA THR A 132 -19.28 -11.04 11.96
C THR A 132 -18.56 -9.99 12.80
N ASN A 133 -18.41 -8.77 12.27
CA ASN A 133 -17.77 -7.68 12.99
C ASN A 133 -18.70 -7.09 14.07
N PRO A 134 -18.17 -6.69 15.25
CA PRO A 134 -18.97 -6.10 16.33
C PRO A 134 -19.79 -4.87 15.90
N GLU A 135 -19.24 -4.11 14.95
CA GLU A 135 -19.91 -2.99 14.30
C GLU A 135 -19.75 -3.14 12.79
N PRO A 136 -20.79 -3.55 12.05
CA PRO A 136 -20.69 -3.68 10.60
C PRO A 136 -20.45 -2.32 9.93
N LEU A 137 -19.70 -2.31 8.83
CA LEU A 137 -19.66 -1.15 7.94
C LEU A 137 -21.03 -0.97 7.28
N ARG A 138 -21.38 0.27 6.96
CA ARG A 138 -22.59 0.58 6.18
C ARG A 138 -22.52 -0.10 4.82
N ASP A 139 -23.62 -0.72 4.39
CA ASP A 139 -23.69 -1.46 3.13
C ASP A 139 -23.30 -0.61 1.92
N ASN A 140 -23.71 0.66 1.89
CA ASN A 140 -23.35 1.60 0.83
C ASN A 140 -21.82 1.74 0.64
N TYR A 141 -21.04 1.66 1.72
CA TYR A 141 -19.58 1.72 1.63
C TYR A 141 -19.02 0.48 0.93
N ILE A 142 -19.53 -0.70 1.28
CA ILE A 142 -19.11 -1.97 0.68
C ILE A 142 -19.51 -2.00 -0.79
N GLN A 143 -20.75 -1.63 -1.11
CA GLN A 143 -21.25 -1.58 -2.49
C GLN A 143 -20.46 -0.60 -3.37
N ALA A 144 -20.08 0.57 -2.82
CA ALA A 144 -19.22 1.51 -3.54
C ALA A 144 -17.83 0.92 -3.83
N GLN A 145 -17.23 0.20 -2.88
CA GLN A 145 -15.94 -0.48 -3.08
C GLN A 145 -16.05 -1.61 -4.12
N LEU A 146 -17.07 -2.46 -4.02
CA LEU A 146 -17.33 -3.53 -4.99
C LEU A 146 -17.52 -2.96 -6.41
N SER A 147 -18.29 -1.90 -6.54
CA SER A 147 -18.55 -1.23 -7.82
C SER A 147 -17.29 -0.61 -8.43
N TRP A 148 -16.42 0.00 -7.61
CA TRP A 148 -15.14 0.53 -8.07
C TRP A 148 -14.24 -0.60 -8.60
N HIS A 149 -14.10 -1.68 -7.84
CA HIS A 149 -13.28 -2.81 -8.24
C HIS A 149 -13.82 -3.60 -9.44
N LYS A 150 -15.15 -3.65 -9.63
CA LYS A 150 -15.79 -4.26 -10.81
C LYS A 150 -15.51 -3.46 -12.08
N ARG A 151 -15.51 -2.13 -11.99
CA ARG A 151 -15.14 -1.25 -13.11
C ARG A 151 -13.66 -1.29 -13.41
N ASN A 152 -12.82 -1.51 -12.40
CA ASN A 152 -11.38 -1.55 -12.57
C ASN A 152 -10.89 -2.95 -13.02
N THR A 153 -10.54 -3.06 -14.29
CA THR A 153 -10.03 -4.30 -14.89
C THR A 153 -8.60 -4.63 -14.44
N GLN A 154 -7.85 -3.67 -13.89
CA GLN A 154 -6.50 -3.92 -13.42
C GLN A 154 -6.49 -4.91 -12.24
N ASN A 155 -5.52 -5.81 -12.26
CA ASN A 155 -5.26 -6.74 -11.15
C ASN A 155 -4.37 -6.07 -10.11
N ILE A 156 -4.97 -5.20 -9.29
CA ILE A 156 -4.27 -4.51 -8.21
C ILE A 156 -3.94 -5.53 -7.11
N LEU A 157 -2.65 -5.64 -6.79
CA LEU A 157 -2.18 -6.47 -5.68
C LEU A 157 -2.55 -5.83 -4.34
N PRO A 158 -2.78 -6.64 -3.28
CA PRO A 158 -2.95 -6.09 -1.95
C PRO A 158 -1.65 -5.40 -1.49
N PRO A 159 -1.76 -4.46 -0.52
CA PRO A 159 -0.61 -3.74 0.02
C PRO A 159 0.52 -4.66 0.46
N ASN A 160 1.76 -4.18 0.37
CA ASN A 160 2.92 -4.89 0.91
C ASN A 160 2.88 -4.95 2.44
N CYS A 161 3.42 -6.03 3.00
CA CYS A 161 3.51 -6.26 4.44
C CYS A 161 4.39 -5.21 5.14
N SER A 162 5.33 -4.59 4.43
CA SER A 162 6.22 -3.56 4.97
C SER A 162 5.54 -2.23 5.26
N ASN A 163 4.35 -1.97 4.69
CA ASN A 163 3.65 -0.72 4.93
C ASN A 163 2.93 -0.76 6.30
N PRO A 164 3.34 0.08 7.27
CA PRO A 164 2.81 0.03 8.63
C PRO A 164 1.32 0.36 8.71
N ASN A 165 0.76 1.09 7.74
CA ASN A 165 -0.62 1.55 7.78
C ASN A 165 -1.66 0.46 7.48
N TYR A 166 -1.24 -0.71 7.01
CA TYR A 166 -2.13 -1.81 6.65
C TYR A 166 -2.13 -2.89 7.73
N TYR A 167 -1.40 -3.99 7.56
CA TYR A 167 -1.51 -5.17 8.43
C TYR A 167 -1.06 -4.91 9.87
N THR A 168 0.05 -4.19 10.04
CA THR A 168 0.55 -3.81 11.36
C THR A 168 -0.38 -2.80 12.03
N GLY A 169 -0.77 -1.75 11.30
CA GLY A 169 -1.61 -0.66 11.80
C GLY A 169 -3.09 -0.99 12.02
N ILE A 170 -3.53 -2.20 11.69
CA ILE A 170 -4.84 -2.75 12.11
C ILE A 170 -4.69 -3.95 13.07
N GLY A 171 -3.47 -4.27 13.52
CA GLY A 171 -3.22 -5.29 14.53
C GLY A 171 -3.38 -6.74 14.07
N VAL A 172 -3.36 -7.02 12.76
CA VAL A 172 -3.56 -8.38 12.21
C VAL A 172 -2.25 -9.05 11.79
N CYS A 173 -1.12 -8.37 11.89
CA CYS A 173 0.19 -8.93 11.53
C CYS A 173 0.68 -9.89 12.64
N LYS A 174 0.45 -11.19 12.46
CA LYS A 174 1.04 -12.26 13.28
C LYS A 174 1.91 -13.15 12.39
N PRO A 175 3.22 -12.85 12.24
CA PRO A 175 4.06 -13.55 11.28
C PRO A 175 4.31 -15.00 11.69
N ASP A 176 4.31 -15.89 10.70
CA ASP A 176 4.77 -17.28 10.83
C ASP A 176 6.15 -17.47 10.16
N MET A 177 6.63 -18.71 10.02
CA MET A 177 7.92 -19.00 9.38
C MET A 177 8.01 -18.62 7.89
N LEU A 178 6.87 -18.44 7.21
CA LEU A 178 6.81 -18.10 5.79
C LEU A 178 6.71 -16.58 5.58
N CYS A 179 6.13 -15.84 6.52
CA CYS A 179 5.95 -14.39 6.47
C CYS A 179 7.25 -13.57 6.24
N PRO A 180 8.42 -13.90 6.81
CA PRO A 180 9.65 -13.16 6.54
C PRO A 180 10.16 -13.29 5.10
N LYS A 181 9.68 -14.30 4.35
CA LYS A 181 10.17 -14.65 3.00
C LYS A 181 9.27 -14.13 1.88
N ILE A 182 8.28 -13.29 2.19
CA ILE A 182 7.25 -12.82 1.26
C ILE A 182 7.07 -11.30 1.36
N LYS A 183 6.72 -10.67 0.23
CA LYS A 183 6.48 -9.20 0.17
C LYS A 183 5.04 -8.83 0.52
N ASN A 184 4.08 -9.64 0.08
CA ASN A 184 2.66 -9.42 0.27
C ASN A 184 1.91 -10.75 0.49
N PRO A 185 0.66 -10.71 0.98
CA PRO A 185 -0.16 -11.89 1.25
C PRO A 185 -0.38 -12.82 0.05
N VAL A 186 -0.40 -12.30 -1.18
CA VAL A 186 -0.61 -13.13 -2.38
C VAL A 186 0.60 -14.06 -2.58
N SER A 187 1.81 -13.52 -2.45
CA SER A 187 3.03 -14.33 -2.53
C SER A 187 3.07 -15.45 -1.49
N TYR A 188 2.49 -15.24 -0.31
CA TYR A 188 2.35 -16.28 0.70
C TYR A 188 1.47 -17.43 0.19
N SER A 189 0.26 -17.14 -0.27
CA SER A 189 -0.69 -18.17 -0.72
C SER A 189 -0.16 -18.97 -1.90
N ILE A 190 0.49 -18.28 -2.86
CA ILE A 190 1.15 -18.93 -4.00
C ILE A 190 2.22 -19.91 -3.52
N ARG A 191 3.15 -19.44 -2.68
CA ARG A 191 4.28 -20.24 -2.21
C ARG A 191 3.81 -21.45 -1.39
N LYS A 192 2.76 -21.29 -0.58
CA LYS A 192 2.14 -22.37 0.18
C LYS A 192 1.42 -23.38 -0.72
N SER A 193 0.73 -22.91 -1.76
CA SER A 193 0.09 -23.78 -2.75
C SER A 193 1.10 -24.65 -3.50
N MET A 194 2.20 -24.06 -3.97
CA MET A 194 3.27 -24.79 -4.65
C MET A 194 3.91 -25.87 -3.75
N PHE A 195 4.13 -25.54 -2.47
CA PHE A 195 4.64 -26.51 -1.49
C PHE A 195 3.70 -27.71 -1.31
N ASN A 196 2.40 -27.47 -1.19
CA ASN A 196 1.39 -28.52 -1.06
C ASN A 196 1.31 -29.42 -2.30
N GLN A 197 1.39 -28.86 -3.50
CA GLN A 197 1.39 -29.63 -4.75
C GLN A 197 2.62 -30.55 -4.86
N ASN A 198 3.80 -30.06 -4.46
CA ASN A 198 5.03 -30.85 -4.48
C ASN A 198 5.01 -32.00 -3.46
N GLN A 199 4.42 -31.80 -2.28
CA GLN A 199 4.22 -32.90 -1.32
C GLN A 199 3.24 -33.96 -1.82
N GLY A 200 2.15 -33.54 -2.47
CA GLY A 200 1.19 -34.46 -3.09
C GLY A 200 1.82 -35.33 -4.19
N ARG A 201 2.71 -34.73 -5.01
CA ARG A 201 3.48 -35.46 -6.02
C ARG A 201 4.44 -36.47 -5.38
N LYS A 202 5.21 -36.08 -4.36
CA LYS A 202 6.14 -36.98 -3.65
C LYS A 202 5.44 -38.18 -3.00
N LYS A 203 4.26 -37.98 -2.40
CA LYS A 203 3.45 -39.06 -1.81
C LYS A 203 2.92 -40.03 -2.87
N ARG A 204 2.52 -39.53 -4.06
CA ARG A 204 2.07 -40.37 -5.18
C ARG A 204 3.21 -41.20 -5.78
N THR A 205 4.43 -40.66 -5.88
CA THR A 205 5.58 -41.44 -6.32
C THR A 205 6.01 -42.50 -5.30
N TYR A 206 5.91 -42.22 -4.00
CA TYR A 206 6.19 -43.24 -2.97
C TYR A 206 5.21 -44.41 -3.04
N LYS A 207 3.90 -44.12 -3.15
CA LYS A 207 2.87 -45.15 -3.28
C LYS A 207 3.00 -46.01 -4.53
N LYS A 208 3.50 -45.45 -5.63
CA LYS A 208 3.71 -46.17 -6.90
C LYS A 208 4.97 -47.06 -6.88
N ASN A 209 5.85 -46.88 -5.90
CA ASN A 209 7.06 -47.70 -5.73
C ASN A 209 6.89 -48.77 -4.64
N GLU A 210 5.73 -48.82 -3.98
CA GLU A 210 5.35 -49.83 -2.97
C GLU A 210 4.34 -50.86 -3.52
N ASP A 211 3.87 -50.67 -4.76
CA ASP A 211 3.10 -51.62 -5.58
C ASP A 211 4.02 -52.24 -6.66
#